data_AF-A0A520TKD2-F1
#
_entry.id   AF-A0A520TKD2-F1
#
_cell.length_a   1.000
_cell.length_b   1.000
_cell.length_c   1.000
_cell.angle_alpha   90.00
_cell.angle_beta   90.00
_cell.angle_gamma   90.00
#
_symmetry.space_group_name_H-M   'P 1'
#
loop_
_entity.id
_entity.type
_entity.pdbx_description
1 polymer ?
#
loop_
_entity_poly.entity_id
_entity_poly.type
_entity_poly.pdbx_seq_one_letter_code
_entity_poly.pdbx_strand_id
1 'polypeptide(L)'
;MAGQDLIILIVQIIAALGVVVSVVYLGLQIKQQNVITKAQFGHSLTQRLYDRYFQTSKDSEYAKFMAKDWSSDDLTPVDGWRVSMAILTYLVDVFDVYDKVESGLVDKSHLDTRMRTLKFGVMQTPVAKGCWASWKHNRDQKFIDWFEQEIYGDNGFSFNEEESNKRREELNTHRD
;
A
#
# COMPACT_ATOMS: atom_id res chain seq x y z
N MET A 1 13.50 -5.11 67.29
CA MET A 1 12.54 -5.72 66.34
C MET A 1 11.62 -4.66 65.71
N ALA A 2 10.85 -3.87 66.47
CA ALA A 2 9.91 -2.87 65.91
C ALA A 2 10.49 -1.82 64.91
N GLY A 3 11.75 -1.37 65.08
CA GLY A 3 12.36 -0.41 64.16
C GLY A 3 12.75 -1.00 62.80
N GLN A 4 12.98 -2.31 62.73
CA GLN A 4 13.36 -3.01 61.50
C GLN A 4 12.13 -3.24 60.61
N ASP A 5 11.00 -3.58 61.23
CA ASP A 5 9.70 -3.72 60.54
C ASP A 5 9.21 -2.39 59.95
N LEU A 6 9.44 -1.27 60.66
CA LEU A 6 9.12 0.07 60.17
C LEU A 6 9.95 0.41 58.91
N ILE A 7 11.25 0.09 58.90
CA ILE A 7 12.12 0.31 57.75
C ILE A 7 11.65 -0.54 56.56
N ILE A 8 11.31 -1.81 56.79
CA ILE A 8 10.81 -2.70 55.75
C ILE A 8 9.50 -2.15 55.15
N LEU A 9 8.58 -1.66 55.97
CA LEU A 9 7.33 -1.05 55.51
C LEU A 9 7.59 0.18 54.63
N ILE A 10 8.49 1.08 55.05
CA ILE A 10 8.85 2.28 54.27
C ILE A 10 9.46 1.88 52.92
N VAL A 11 10.39 0.92 52.90
CA VAL A 11 11.00 0.41 51.68
C VAL A 11 9.95 -0.19 50.74
N GLN A 12 9.00 -0.96 51.28
CA GLN A 12 7.90 -1.54 50.48
C GLN A 12 6.99 -0.46 49.89
N ILE A 13 6.66 0.59 50.63
CA ILE A 13 5.87 1.72 50.13
C ILE A 13 6.62 2.43 48.99
N ILE A 14 7.91 2.71 49.16
CA ILE A 14 8.74 3.35 48.13
C ILE A 14 8.84 2.45 46.89
N ALA A 15 9.03 1.14 47.07
CA ALA A 15 9.09 0.18 45.98
C ALA A 15 7.75 0.13 45.22
N ALA A 16 6.62 0.06 45.93
CA ALA A 16 5.29 0.07 45.33
C ALA A 16 5.02 1.36 44.55
N LEU A 17 5.41 2.52 45.10
CA LEU A 17 5.35 3.80 44.38
C LEU A 17 6.22 3.79 43.12
N GLY A 18 7.43 3.23 43.19
CA GLY A 18 8.31 3.06 42.05
C GLY A 18 7.70 2.21 40.93
N VAL A 19 6.97 1.14 41.28
CA VAL A 19 6.22 0.31 40.32
C VAL A 19 5.10 1.12 39.66
N VAL A 20 4.30 1.86 40.44
CA VAL A 20 3.20 2.68 39.92
C VAL A 20 3.72 3.75 38.94
N VAL A 21 4.78 4.47 39.32
CA VAL A 21 5.41 5.49 38.45
C VAL A 21 5.96 4.86 37.17
N SER A 22 6.59 3.68 37.27
CA SER A 22 7.11 2.95 36.10
C SER A 22 6.00 2.58 35.12
N VAL A 23 4.85 2.10 35.62
CA VAL A 23 3.69 1.75 34.78
C VAL A 23 3.12 2.99 34.07
N VAL A 24 3.00 4.12 34.77
CA VAL A 24 2.55 5.39 34.17
C VAL A 24 3.50 5.85 33.07
N TYR A 25 4.82 5.80 33.33
CA TYR A 25 5.83 6.14 32.33
C TYR A 25 5.75 5.25 31.09
N LEU A 26 5.64 3.92 31.26
CA LEU A 26 5.48 2.98 30.15
C LEU A 26 4.21 3.29 29.33
N GLY A 27 3.10 3.62 29.97
CA GLY A 27 1.88 4.03 29.28
C GLY A 27 2.07 5.28 28.43
N LEU A 28 2.77 6.29 28.95
CA LEU A 28 3.11 7.51 28.20
C LEU A 28 4.07 7.21 27.04
N GLN A 29 5.06 6.33 27.25
CA GLN A 29 6.01 5.91 26.23
C GLN A 29 5.31 5.19 25.07
N ILE A 30 4.40 4.25 25.35
CA ILE A 30 3.62 3.54 24.33
C ILE A 30 2.77 4.54 23.53
N LYS A 31 2.15 5.53 24.20
CA LYS A 31 1.37 6.57 23.52
C LYS A 31 2.24 7.40 22.56
N GLN A 32 3.43 7.82 22.99
CA GLN A 32 4.36 8.56 22.14
C GLN A 32 4.87 7.71 20.98
N GLN A 33 5.23 6.44 21.24
CA GLN A 33 5.68 5.51 20.22
C GLN A 33 4.62 5.31 19.13
N ASN A 34 3.36 5.15 19.51
CA ASN A 34 2.26 5.05 18.54
C ASN A 34 2.17 6.30 17.64
N VAL A 35 2.31 7.50 18.20
CA VAL A 35 2.31 8.75 17.42
C VAL A 35 3.49 8.79 16.44
N ILE A 36 4.70 8.46 16.90
CA ILE A 36 5.90 8.43 16.07
C ILE A 36 5.75 7.40 14.94
N THR A 37 5.28 6.21 15.25
CA THR A 37 5.07 5.13 14.28
C THR A 37 4.07 5.55 13.19
N LYS A 38 2.94 6.16 13.56
CA LYS A 38 1.98 6.70 12.57
C LYS A 38 2.62 7.75 11.67
N ALA A 39 3.39 8.69 12.24
CA ALA A 39 4.09 9.71 11.47
C ALA A 39 5.15 9.11 10.52
N GLN A 40 5.89 8.09 10.97
CA GLN A 40 6.88 7.39 10.14
C GLN A 40 6.23 6.66 8.97
N PHE A 41 5.09 5.99 9.18
CA PHE A 41 4.34 5.37 8.08
C PHE A 41 3.81 6.43 7.11
N GLY A 42 3.14 7.48 7.60
CA GLY A 42 2.64 8.56 6.73
C GLY A 42 3.77 9.22 5.92
N HIS A 43 4.93 9.44 6.54
CA HIS A 43 6.11 9.95 5.86
C HIS A 43 6.61 9.00 4.77
N SER A 44 6.77 7.70 5.05
CA SER A 44 7.25 6.73 4.05
C SER A 44 6.28 6.61 2.86
N LEU A 45 4.97 6.61 3.12
CA LEU A 45 3.95 6.59 2.07
C LEU A 45 3.99 7.83 1.17
N THR A 46 4.28 8.99 1.77
CA THR A 46 4.43 10.26 1.04
C THR A 46 5.72 10.27 0.24
N GLN A 47 6.82 9.77 0.81
CA GLN A 47 8.11 9.67 0.13
C GLN A 47 8.01 8.82 -1.14
N ARG A 48 7.32 7.67 -1.11
CA ARG A 48 7.07 6.85 -2.32
C ARG A 48 6.39 7.65 -3.44
N LEU A 49 5.46 8.56 -3.10
CA LEU A 49 4.81 9.42 -4.10
C LEU A 49 5.78 10.48 -4.64
N TYR A 50 6.55 11.12 -3.76
CA TYR A 50 7.56 12.10 -4.17
C TYR A 50 8.63 11.49 -5.08
N ASP A 51 9.13 10.30 -4.75
CA ASP A 51 10.13 9.62 -5.59
C ASP A 51 9.58 9.38 -7.00
N ARG A 52 8.33 8.89 -7.11
CA ARG A 52 7.67 8.69 -8.40
C ARG A 52 7.49 10.00 -9.18
N TYR A 53 7.01 11.07 -8.52
CA TYR A 53 6.82 12.36 -9.18
C TYR A 53 8.13 13.02 -9.60
N PHE A 54 9.18 12.89 -8.77
CA PHE A 54 10.51 13.38 -9.13
C PHE A 54 11.13 12.57 -10.25
N GLN A 55 10.91 11.25 -10.29
CA GLN A 55 11.36 10.43 -11.41
C GLN A 55 10.69 10.87 -12.71
N THR A 56 9.37 11.06 -12.73
CA THR A 56 8.66 11.57 -13.92
C THR A 56 9.11 12.96 -14.34
N SER A 57 9.49 13.83 -13.41
CA SER A 57 9.92 15.21 -13.75
C SER A 57 11.39 15.32 -14.16
N LYS A 58 12.26 14.40 -13.73
CA LYS A 58 13.72 14.47 -14.00
C LYS A 58 14.20 13.52 -15.08
N ASP A 59 13.53 12.37 -15.26
CA ASP A 59 13.91 11.35 -16.24
C ASP A 59 13.02 11.45 -17.48
N SER A 60 13.60 11.91 -18.59
CA SER A 60 12.87 12.08 -19.85
C SER A 60 12.40 10.77 -20.48
N GLU A 61 13.10 9.66 -20.28
CA GLU A 61 12.68 8.37 -20.83
C GLU A 61 11.50 7.83 -20.03
N TYR A 62 11.57 7.93 -18.70
CA TYR A 62 10.46 7.56 -17.84
C TYR A 62 9.24 8.45 -18.10
N ALA A 63 9.42 9.76 -18.28
CA ALA A 63 8.34 10.67 -18.63
C ALA A 63 7.66 10.29 -19.96
N LYS A 64 8.44 9.95 -21.00
CA LYS A 64 7.89 9.48 -22.30
C LYS A 64 7.08 8.21 -22.13
N PHE A 65 7.57 7.27 -21.33
CA PHE A 65 6.83 6.04 -21.02
C PHE A 65 5.51 6.33 -20.29
N MET A 66 5.53 7.21 -19.28
CA MET A 66 4.35 7.60 -18.51
C MET A 66 3.33 8.41 -19.32
N ALA A 67 3.77 9.12 -20.36
CA ALA A 67 2.90 9.88 -21.26
C ALA A 67 2.33 9.05 -22.42
N LYS A 68 2.84 7.82 -22.63
CA LYS A 68 2.37 6.94 -23.70
C LYS A 68 0.95 6.46 -23.40
N ASP A 69 0.14 6.36 -24.45
CA ASP A 69 -1.19 5.75 -24.34
C ASP A 69 -1.07 4.23 -24.14
N TRP A 70 -1.37 3.78 -22.92
CA TRP A 70 -1.33 2.37 -22.54
C TRP A 70 -2.55 1.57 -23.02
N SER A 71 -3.49 2.21 -23.72
CA SER A 71 -4.60 1.55 -24.42
C SER A 71 -4.37 1.42 -25.93
N SER A 72 -3.25 1.91 -26.44
CA SER A 72 -2.91 1.82 -27.87
C SER A 72 -2.74 0.37 -28.34
N ASP A 73 -3.26 0.07 -29.54
CA ASP A 73 -3.08 -1.21 -30.21
C ASP A 73 -1.64 -1.44 -30.71
N ASP A 74 -0.81 -0.39 -30.76
CA ASP A 74 0.57 -0.41 -31.25
C ASP A 74 1.61 -0.67 -30.13
N LEU A 75 1.20 -1.20 -28.99
CA LEU A 75 2.11 -1.54 -27.90
C LEU A 75 2.98 -2.74 -28.29
N THR A 76 4.30 -2.54 -28.29
CA THR A 76 5.24 -3.65 -28.44
C THR A 76 5.20 -4.55 -27.20
N PRO A 77 5.69 -5.81 -27.27
CA PRO A 77 5.81 -6.67 -26.09
C PRO A 77 6.63 -6.03 -24.96
N VAL A 78 7.67 -5.28 -25.32
CA VAL A 78 8.48 -4.52 -24.35
C VAL A 78 7.66 -3.43 -23.67
N ASP A 79 6.84 -2.69 -24.42
CA ASP A 79 5.94 -1.69 -23.85
C ASP A 79 4.92 -2.36 -22.92
N GLY A 80 4.25 -3.42 -23.39
CA GLY A 80 3.26 -4.16 -22.61
C GLY A 80 3.85 -4.69 -21.30
N TRP A 81 5.09 -5.18 -21.33
CA TRP A 81 5.80 -5.60 -20.12
C TRP A 81 6.11 -4.43 -19.18
N ARG A 82 6.63 -3.31 -19.68
CA ARG A 82 6.90 -2.11 -18.88
C ARG A 82 5.61 -1.57 -18.23
N VAL A 83 4.51 -1.54 -18.99
CA VAL A 83 3.18 -1.16 -18.51
C VAL A 83 2.71 -2.11 -17.41
N SER A 84 2.83 -3.42 -17.62
CA SER A 84 2.49 -4.43 -16.61
C SER A 84 3.27 -4.22 -15.31
N MET A 85 4.58 -3.99 -15.37
CA MET A 85 5.41 -3.73 -14.18
C MET A 85 5.02 -2.44 -13.45
N ALA A 86 4.65 -1.39 -14.19
CA ALA A 86 4.15 -0.16 -13.61
C ALA A 86 2.81 -0.38 -12.88
N ILE A 87 1.88 -1.10 -13.50
CA ILE A 87 0.57 -1.44 -12.89
C ILE A 87 0.75 -2.30 -11.64
N LEU A 88 1.60 -3.33 -11.69
CA LEU A 88 1.88 -4.16 -10.52
C LEU A 88 2.46 -3.34 -9.35
N THR A 89 3.35 -2.39 -9.66
CA THR A 89 3.88 -1.46 -8.65
C THR A 89 2.75 -0.67 -7.98
N TYR A 90 1.76 -0.19 -8.75
CA TYR A 90 0.62 0.55 -8.20
C TYR A 90 -0.33 -0.34 -7.41
N LEU A 91 -0.57 -1.57 -7.86
CA LEU A 91 -1.41 -2.54 -7.15
C LEU A 91 -0.80 -2.89 -5.80
N VAL A 92 0.49 -3.25 -5.75
CA VAL A 92 1.19 -3.56 -4.50
C VAL A 92 1.22 -2.36 -3.55
N ASP A 93 1.38 -1.14 -4.07
CA ASP A 93 1.30 0.09 -3.27
C ASP A 93 -0.12 0.32 -2.70
N VAL A 94 -1.18 0.07 -3.48
CA VAL A 94 -2.57 0.15 -2.99
C VAL A 94 -2.88 -0.93 -1.96
N PHE A 95 -2.42 -2.16 -2.18
CA PHE A 95 -2.58 -3.29 -1.26
C PHE A 95 -2.03 -2.94 0.13
N ASP A 96 -0.77 -2.49 0.15
CA ASP A 96 -0.07 -2.08 1.37
C ASP A 96 -0.74 -0.90 2.08
N VAL A 97 -1.20 0.10 1.34
CA VAL A 97 -1.86 1.26 1.94
C VAL A 97 -3.26 0.95 2.44
N TYR A 98 -4.01 0.10 1.73
CA TYR A 98 -5.33 -0.36 2.18
C TYR A 98 -5.21 -1.06 3.54
N ASP A 99 -4.26 -1.99 3.69
CA ASP A 99 -4.06 -2.74 4.95
C ASP A 99 -3.66 -1.80 6.11
N LYS A 100 -2.86 -0.77 5.83
CA LYS A 100 -2.50 0.27 6.81
C LYS A 100 -3.65 1.19 7.20
N VAL A 101 -4.57 1.47 6.27
CA VAL A 101 -5.79 2.25 6.57
C VAL A 101 -6.75 1.41 7.40
N GLU A 102 -7.00 0.16 7.02
CA GLU A 102 -7.88 -0.76 7.75
C GLU A 102 -7.40 -1.01 9.20
N SER A 103 -6.09 -1.04 9.41
CA SER A 103 -5.50 -1.16 10.75
C SER A 103 -5.40 0.16 11.52
N GLY A 104 -5.83 1.29 10.94
CA GLY A 104 -5.79 2.62 11.56
C GLY A 104 -4.37 3.18 11.77
N LEU A 105 -3.37 2.64 11.06
CA LEU A 105 -1.98 3.08 11.10
C LEU A 105 -1.75 4.38 10.31
N VAL A 106 -2.55 4.62 9.28
CA VAL A 106 -2.47 5.83 8.44
C VAL A 106 -3.87 6.34 8.08
N ASP A 107 -3.96 7.61 7.71
CA ASP A 107 -5.22 8.23 7.28
C ASP A 107 -5.66 7.74 5.90
N LYS A 108 -6.98 7.65 5.71
CA LYS A 108 -7.61 7.26 4.44
C LYS A 108 -7.18 8.11 3.25
N SER A 109 -6.79 9.37 3.48
CA SER A 109 -6.28 10.26 2.44
C SER A 109 -5.08 9.70 1.66
N HIS A 110 -4.25 8.85 2.30
CA HIS A 110 -3.14 8.15 1.64
C HIS A 110 -3.63 7.15 0.59
N LEU A 111 -4.73 6.44 0.88
CA LEU A 111 -5.38 5.51 -0.03
C LEU A 111 -6.11 6.26 -1.15
N ASP A 112 -6.89 7.28 -0.79
CA ASP A 112 -7.68 8.08 -1.74
C ASP A 112 -6.79 8.69 -2.84
N THR A 113 -5.60 9.16 -2.47
CA THR A 113 -4.63 9.74 -3.41
C THR A 113 -4.18 8.71 -4.46
N ARG A 114 -3.93 7.47 -4.05
CA ARG A 114 -3.50 6.38 -4.94
C ARG A 114 -4.64 5.91 -5.83
N MET A 115 -5.83 5.78 -5.25
CA MET A 115 -7.02 5.37 -5.98
C MET A 115 -7.39 6.35 -7.09
N ARG A 116 -7.22 7.67 -6.89
CA ARG A 116 -7.47 8.66 -7.95
C ARG A 116 -6.68 8.38 -9.22
N THR A 117 -5.40 8.07 -9.12
CA THR A 117 -4.57 7.75 -10.29
C THR A 117 -5.09 6.52 -11.03
N LEU A 118 -5.48 5.48 -10.30
CA LEU A 118 -6.02 4.25 -10.91
C LEU A 118 -7.39 4.46 -11.56
N LYS A 119 -8.24 5.30 -10.95
CA LYS A 119 -9.57 5.66 -11.45
C LYS A 119 -9.53 6.53 -12.71
N PHE A 120 -8.47 7.28 -12.97
CA PHE A 120 -8.30 8.10 -14.17
C PHE A 120 -7.97 7.30 -15.45
N GLY A 121 -8.47 6.07 -15.57
CA GLY A 121 -8.41 5.27 -16.79
C GLY A 121 -7.29 4.24 -16.84
N VAL A 122 -6.28 4.29 -15.96
CA VAL A 122 -5.18 3.30 -15.93
C VAL A 122 -5.72 1.88 -15.83
N MET A 123 -6.65 1.63 -14.90
CA MET A 123 -7.25 0.31 -14.70
C MET A 123 -8.27 -0.09 -15.77
N GLN A 124 -8.63 0.82 -16.68
CA GLN A 124 -9.52 0.48 -17.80
C GLN A 124 -8.74 -0.10 -18.99
N THR A 125 -7.41 0.05 -19.01
CA THR A 125 -6.55 -0.48 -20.08
C THR A 125 -6.58 -2.02 -20.11
N PRO A 126 -6.45 -2.64 -21.30
CA PRO A 126 -6.42 -4.10 -21.42
C PRO A 126 -5.31 -4.75 -20.58
N VAL A 127 -4.12 -4.16 -20.56
CA VAL A 127 -2.98 -4.65 -19.77
C VAL A 127 -3.29 -4.62 -18.28
N ALA A 128 -3.88 -3.53 -17.77
CA ALA A 128 -4.21 -3.42 -16.35
C ALA A 128 -5.28 -4.39 -15.90
N LYS A 129 -6.30 -4.62 -16.75
CA LYS A 129 -7.32 -5.62 -16.49
C LYS A 129 -6.74 -7.03 -16.46
N GLY A 130 -5.83 -7.37 -17.37
CA GLY A 130 -5.10 -8.65 -17.36
C GLY A 130 -4.21 -8.83 -16.12
N CYS A 131 -3.48 -7.78 -15.73
CA CYS A 131 -2.71 -7.78 -14.48
C CYS A 131 -3.60 -8.00 -13.26
N TRP A 132 -4.74 -7.30 -13.16
CA TRP A 132 -5.69 -7.46 -12.07
C TRP A 132 -6.29 -8.86 -12.03
N ALA A 133 -6.73 -9.40 -13.16
CA ALA A 133 -7.24 -10.78 -13.25
C ALA A 133 -6.23 -11.80 -12.68
N SER A 134 -4.95 -11.61 -13.01
CA SER A 134 -3.88 -12.51 -12.58
C SER A 134 -3.53 -12.37 -11.09
N TRP A 135 -3.62 -11.16 -10.53
CA TRP A 135 -3.10 -10.84 -9.20
C TRP A 135 -4.15 -10.73 -8.10
N LYS A 136 -5.44 -10.58 -8.44
CA LYS A 136 -6.49 -10.36 -7.43
C LYS A 136 -6.60 -11.50 -6.41
N HIS A 137 -6.24 -12.72 -6.79
CA HIS A 137 -6.22 -13.89 -5.91
C HIS A 137 -5.22 -13.80 -4.75
N ASN A 138 -4.29 -12.85 -4.78
CA ASN A 138 -3.39 -12.56 -3.66
C ASN A 138 -4.06 -11.73 -2.55
N ARG A 139 -5.34 -11.38 -2.71
CA ARG A 139 -6.12 -10.54 -1.79
C ARG A 139 -7.37 -11.26 -1.33
N ASP A 140 -7.89 -10.83 -0.18
CA ASP A 140 -9.14 -11.36 0.33
C ASP A 140 -10.35 -10.84 -0.47
N GLN A 141 -11.49 -11.52 -0.35
CA GLN A 141 -12.70 -11.17 -1.10
C GLN A 141 -13.18 -9.74 -0.75
N LYS A 142 -13.03 -9.33 0.52
CA LYS A 142 -13.41 -7.99 0.97
C LYS A 142 -12.67 -6.91 0.17
N PHE A 143 -11.35 -7.05 0.01
CA PHE A 143 -10.54 -6.15 -0.77
C PHE A 143 -10.91 -6.20 -2.25
N ILE A 144 -11.12 -7.40 -2.81
CA ILE A 144 -11.47 -7.58 -4.22
C ILE A 144 -12.78 -6.84 -4.53
N ASP A 145 -13.83 -7.08 -3.75
CA ASP A 145 -15.13 -6.45 -3.93
C ASP A 145 -15.04 -4.93 -3.82
N TRP A 146 -14.34 -4.44 -2.79
CA TRP A 146 -14.10 -3.01 -2.61
C TRP A 146 -13.35 -2.39 -3.80
N PHE A 147 -12.24 -3.01 -4.22
CA PHE A 147 -11.39 -2.49 -5.28
C PHE A 147 -12.12 -2.50 -6.63
N GLU A 148 -12.81 -3.60 -6.97
CA GLU A 148 -13.57 -3.71 -8.20
C GLU A 148 -14.74 -2.72 -8.24
N GLN A 149 -15.44 -2.52 -7.11
CA GLN A 149 -16.48 -1.49 -7.01
C GLN A 149 -15.90 -0.07 -7.17
N GLU A 150 -14.76 0.23 -6.55
CA GLU A 150 -14.15 1.56 -6.63
C GLU A 150 -13.64 1.91 -8.03
N ILE A 151 -13.20 0.91 -8.80
CA ILE A 151 -12.54 1.08 -10.11
C ILE A 151 -13.52 0.89 -11.28
N TYR A 152 -14.34 -0.15 -11.24
CA TYR A 152 -15.22 -0.54 -12.35
C TYR A 152 -16.68 -0.16 -12.09
N GLY A 153 -17.07 0.07 -10.83
CA GLY A 153 -18.43 0.42 -10.45
C GLY A 153 -19.46 -0.59 -10.94
N ASP A 154 -20.62 -0.09 -11.34
CA ASP A 154 -21.76 -0.93 -11.76
C ASP A 154 -21.50 -1.74 -13.03
N ASN A 155 -20.51 -1.36 -13.83
CA ASN A 155 -20.11 -2.12 -15.03
C ASN A 155 -19.48 -3.47 -14.66
N GLY A 156 -18.98 -3.60 -13.44
CA GLY A 156 -18.26 -4.77 -12.96
C GLY A 156 -16.91 -4.99 -13.65
N PHE A 157 -16.12 -5.90 -13.08
CA PHE A 157 -14.87 -6.31 -13.71
C PHE A 157 -15.12 -7.24 -14.90
N SER A 158 -14.65 -6.84 -16.07
CA SER A 158 -14.64 -7.66 -17.28
C SER A 158 -13.35 -7.43 -18.07
N PHE A 159 -12.77 -8.51 -18.58
CA PHE A 159 -11.57 -8.47 -19.42
C PHE A 159 -11.61 -9.57 -20.48
N ASN A 160 -10.92 -9.35 -21.60
CA ASN A 160 -10.82 -10.32 -22.68
C ASN A 160 -9.65 -11.28 -22.41
N GLU A 161 -9.97 -12.50 -21.98
CA GLU A 161 -8.97 -13.51 -21.63
C GLU A 161 -8.16 -13.98 -22.85
N GLU A 162 -8.79 -14.14 -24.01
CA GLU A 162 -8.11 -14.57 -25.24
C GLU A 162 -7.07 -13.54 -25.68
N GLU A 163 -7.45 -12.27 -25.70
CA GLU A 163 -6.56 -11.16 -26.05
C GLU A 163 -5.44 -10.99 -25.02
N SER A 164 -5.75 -11.18 -23.74
CA SER A 164 -4.74 -11.19 -22.69
C SER A 164 -3.75 -12.35 -22.87
N ASN A 165 -4.21 -13.53 -23.27
CA ASN A 165 -3.35 -14.69 -23.51
C ASN A 165 -2.45 -14.47 -24.73
N LYS A 166 -2.97 -13.96 -25.84
CA LYS A 166 -2.17 -13.60 -27.03
C LYS A 166 -1.03 -12.65 -26.69
N ARG A 167 -1.29 -11.60 -25.89
CA ARG A 167 -0.23 -10.69 -25.43
C ARG A 167 0.82 -11.37 -24.55
N ARG A 168 0.44 -12.40 -23.79
CA ARG A 168 1.37 -13.13 -22.91
C ARG A 168 2.22 -14.15 -23.66
N GLU A 169 1.72 -14.75 -24.75
CA GLU A 169 2.46 -15.72 -25.57
C GLU A 169 3.80 -15.17 -26.08
N GLU A 170 3.88 -13.85 -26.30
CA GLU A 170 5.11 -13.17 -26.72
C GLU A 170 6.08 -12.86 -25.56
N LEU A 171 5.69 -13.15 -24.31
CA LEU A 171 6.46 -12.87 -23.10
C LEU A 171 7.13 -14.12 -22.53
N ASN A 172 8.29 -13.94 -21.89
CA ASN A 172 9.04 -15.01 -21.24
C ASN A 172 8.30 -15.69 -20.06
N THR A 173 7.20 -15.09 -19.59
CA THR A 173 6.36 -15.62 -18.52
C THR A 173 5.31 -16.63 -19.00
N HIS A 174 5.16 -16.79 -20.31
CA HIS A 174 4.33 -17.84 -20.88
C HIS A 174 5.13 -19.15 -21.00
N ARG A 175 4.47 -20.26 -20.68
CA ARG A 175 4.99 -21.63 -20.80
C ARG A 175 3.86 -22.45 -21.42
N ASP A 176 4.19 -23.23 -22.45
CA ASP A 176 3.28 -24.21 -23.07
C ASP A 176 2.80 -25.28 -22.07
#